data_AF-A0A9E3AZP2-F1
#
_entry.id   AF-A0A9E3AZP2-F1
#
_cell.length_a   1.000
_cell.length_b   1.000
_cell.length_c   1.000
_cell.angle_alpha   90.00
_cell.angle_beta   90.00
_cell.angle_gamma   90.00
#
_symmetry.space_group_name_H-M   'P 1'
#
loop_
_entity.id
_entity.type
_entity.pdbx_description
1 polymer ?
#
loop_
_entity_poly.entity_id
_entity_poly.type
_entity_poly.pdbx_seq_one_letter_code
_entity_poly.pdbx_strand_id
1 'polypeptide(L)'
;MRRLAAMALCLFLCGCGTSDDKVVGLDVRQLSPAEQEALRRSLSQALKEPDAAQFKWMPVLVGPSGRPTNYCGLINGRTSAGTPSGFRKFAAAIAQNSSGAFDHGVIQHVEGAPAIFEASAGIGDQSAAGTTAELCKSWGYVEFSEAR
;
A
#
# COMPACT_ATOMS: atom_id res chain seq x y z
N MET A 1 -50.91 1.49 -41.47
CA MET A 1 -51.02 0.12 -40.92
C MET A 1 -49.88 -0.04 -39.90
N ARG A 2 -50.16 0.06 -38.58
CA ARG A 2 -49.98 -0.99 -37.53
C ARG A 2 -48.74 -1.86 -37.79
N ARG A 3 -47.74 -1.97 -36.90
CA ARG A 3 -47.69 -2.56 -35.53
C ARG A 3 -46.41 -2.03 -34.83
N LEU A 4 -46.41 -1.45 -33.63
CA LEU A 4 -46.51 -1.97 -32.24
C LEU A 4 -45.54 -3.10 -31.84
N ALA A 5 -44.85 -2.83 -30.71
CA ALA A 5 -44.20 -3.72 -29.72
C ALA A 5 -42.78 -4.22 -30.04
N ALA A 6 -41.80 -4.29 -29.13
CA ALA A 6 -41.82 -4.26 -27.67
C ALA A 6 -40.47 -3.77 -27.09
N MET A 7 -40.56 -3.04 -25.97
CA MET A 7 -39.47 -2.84 -24.99
C MET A 7 -38.98 -4.19 -24.46
N ALA A 8 -37.66 -4.39 -24.43
CA ALA A 8 -37.03 -5.42 -23.60
C ALA A 8 -36.02 -4.74 -22.67
N LEU A 9 -36.43 -4.66 -21.41
CA LEU A 9 -35.77 -4.13 -20.25
C LEU A 9 -34.68 -5.12 -19.79
N CYS A 10 -33.40 -4.85 -20.06
CA CYS A 10 -32.30 -5.57 -19.41
C CYS A 10 -31.77 -4.75 -18.24
N LEU A 11 -32.34 -5.02 -17.07
CA LEU A 11 -31.81 -4.65 -15.76
C LEU A 11 -30.44 -5.31 -15.58
N PHE A 12 -29.35 -4.60 -15.90
CA PHE A 12 -28.04 -4.97 -15.39
C PHE A 12 -28.03 -4.65 -13.89
N LEU A 13 -28.12 -5.70 -13.09
CA LEU A 13 -27.91 -5.67 -11.65
C LEU A 13 -26.53 -5.07 -11.35
N CYS A 14 -26.51 -3.83 -10.89
CA CYS A 14 -25.40 -3.26 -10.13
C CYS A 14 -25.26 -4.03 -8.81
N GLY A 15 -24.44 -5.09 -8.82
CA GLY A 15 -23.95 -5.72 -7.60
C GLY A 15 -22.71 -5.00 -7.09
N CYS A 16 -22.87 -3.83 -6.47
CA CYS A 16 -21.79 -3.25 -5.65
C CYS A 16 -21.94 -3.82 -4.24
N GLY A 17 -21.47 -5.05 -4.04
CA GLY A 17 -21.37 -5.66 -2.72
C GLY A 17 -20.01 -5.32 -2.13
N THR A 18 -19.89 -4.18 -1.45
CA THR A 18 -18.80 -3.96 -0.50
C THR A 18 -19.38 -4.12 0.90
N SER A 19 -19.13 -5.28 1.51
CA SER A 19 -19.28 -5.43 2.95
C SER A 19 -18.29 -4.47 3.61
N ASP A 20 -18.82 -3.35 4.07
CA ASP A 20 -18.14 -2.33 4.85
C ASP A 20 -18.01 -2.86 6.28
N ASP A 21 -17.04 -3.74 6.48
CA ASP A 21 -16.59 -4.15 7.81
C ASP A 21 -15.85 -2.95 8.41
N LYS A 22 -16.62 -1.98 8.93
CA LYS A 22 -16.06 -0.86 9.66
C LYS A 22 -15.39 -1.40 10.92
N VAL A 23 -14.07 -1.45 10.89
CA VAL A 23 -13.26 -1.39 12.11
C VAL A 23 -13.67 -0.10 12.82
N VAL A 24 -14.49 -0.26 13.87
CA VAL A 24 -15.17 0.85 14.57
C VAL A 24 -14.12 1.89 15.00
N GLY A 25 -14.15 3.08 14.36
CA GLY A 25 -13.34 4.23 14.74
C GLY A 25 -12.15 4.59 13.83
N LEU A 26 -11.92 3.88 12.73
CA LEU A 26 -10.93 4.26 11.70
C LEU A 26 -11.65 4.62 10.39
N ASP A 27 -11.33 5.79 9.84
CA ASP A 27 -11.75 6.15 8.48
C ASP A 27 -10.77 5.52 7.48
N VAL A 28 -11.28 5.10 6.33
CA VAL A 28 -10.50 4.36 5.33
C VAL A 28 -10.57 5.11 4.01
N ARG A 29 -9.39 5.44 3.45
CA ARG A 29 -9.30 6.09 2.14
C ARG A 29 -8.17 5.53 1.30
N GLN A 30 -8.20 5.79 0.00
CA GLN A 30 -7.04 5.50 -0.84
C GLN A 30 -5.89 6.48 -0.56
N LEU A 31 -4.66 6.04 -0.81
CA LEU A 31 -3.52 6.97 -0.91
C LEU A 31 -3.81 7.99 -2.02
N SER A 32 -3.54 9.25 -1.74
CA SER A 32 -3.53 10.28 -2.76
C SER A 32 -2.33 10.07 -3.71
N PRO A 33 -2.38 10.61 -4.94
CA PRO A 33 -1.26 10.49 -5.87
C PRO A 33 0.08 11.01 -5.31
N ALA A 34 0.04 12.08 -4.51
CA ALA A 34 1.24 12.63 -3.88
C ALA A 34 1.86 11.68 -2.85
N GLU A 35 1.03 11.03 -2.04
CA GLU A 35 1.50 10.05 -1.05
C GLU A 35 2.05 8.80 -1.72
N GLN A 36 1.39 8.30 -2.77
CA GLN A 36 1.88 7.17 -3.56
C GLN A 36 3.25 7.48 -4.16
N GLU A 37 3.41 8.65 -4.76
CA GLU A 37 4.68 9.04 -5.38
C GLU A 37 5.80 9.23 -4.35
N ALA A 38 5.50 9.81 -3.19
CA ALA A 38 6.47 9.95 -2.10
C ALA A 38 6.96 8.58 -1.60
N LEU A 39 6.04 7.63 -1.37
CA LEU A 39 6.39 6.26 -0.97
C LEU A 39 7.15 5.52 -2.06
N ARG A 40 6.68 5.60 -3.31
CA ARG A 40 7.31 4.96 -4.47
C ARG A 40 8.76 5.41 -4.61
N ARG A 41 9.01 6.71 -4.54
CA ARG A 41 10.34 7.29 -4.61
C ARG A 41 11.26 6.77 -3.50
N SER A 42 10.81 6.85 -2.25
CA SER A 42 11.62 6.41 -1.11
C SER A 42 11.92 4.92 -1.13
N LEU A 43 10.93 4.09 -1.51
CA LEU A 43 11.13 2.65 -1.63
C LEU A 43 12.05 2.30 -2.81
N SER A 44 11.79 2.85 -4.00
CA SER A 44 12.57 2.55 -5.20
C SER A 44 14.04 2.96 -5.08
N GLN A 45 14.33 4.10 -4.45
CA GLN A 45 15.71 4.58 -4.26
C GLN A 45 16.60 3.60 -3.49
N ALA A 46 16.01 2.77 -2.64
CA ALA A 46 16.74 1.84 -1.80
C ALA A 46 16.83 0.42 -2.40
N LEU A 47 16.12 0.16 -3.51
CA LEU A 47 16.15 -1.12 -4.21
C LEU A 47 17.43 -1.28 -5.03
N LYS A 48 17.86 -2.55 -5.20
CA LYS A 48 18.93 -2.92 -6.13
C LYS A 48 18.59 -2.59 -7.59
N GLU A 49 17.31 -2.73 -7.95
CA GLU A 49 16.77 -2.33 -9.26
C GLU A 49 15.58 -1.36 -9.08
N PRO A 50 15.82 -0.04 -9.02
CA PRO A 50 14.80 0.97 -8.72
C PRO A 50 13.61 0.99 -9.69
N ASP A 51 13.87 0.77 -10.98
CA ASP A 51 12.89 0.89 -12.06
C ASP A 51 12.05 -0.38 -12.26
N ALA A 52 12.43 -1.49 -11.64
CA ALA A 52 11.73 -2.77 -11.75
C ALA A 52 10.68 -2.98 -10.63
N ALA A 53 10.53 -2.01 -9.75
CA ALA A 53 9.67 -2.10 -8.58
C ALA A 53 8.18 -2.12 -8.96
N GLN A 54 7.46 -3.08 -8.40
CA GLN A 54 6.00 -3.10 -8.44
C GLN A 54 5.45 -2.87 -7.04
N PHE A 55 4.38 -2.11 -6.95
CA PHE A 55 3.74 -1.77 -5.69
C PHE A 55 2.29 -2.21 -5.74
N LYS A 56 1.78 -2.69 -4.61
CA LYS A 56 0.35 -2.79 -4.36
C LYS A 56 0.03 -2.01 -3.10
N TRP A 57 -0.88 -1.06 -3.23
CA TRP A 57 -1.22 -0.12 -2.20
C TRP A 57 -2.43 -0.62 -1.42
N MET A 58 -2.31 -0.64 -0.10
CA MET A 58 -3.44 -0.79 0.80
C MET A 58 -4.19 0.54 0.93
N PRO A 59 -5.49 0.50 1.28
CA PRO A 59 -6.17 1.65 1.85
C PRO A 59 -5.42 2.20 3.08
N VAL A 60 -5.43 3.51 3.24
CA VAL A 60 -4.91 4.23 4.39
C VAL A 60 -5.92 4.12 5.52
N LEU A 61 -5.45 3.66 6.69
CA LEU A 61 -6.22 3.70 7.93
C LEU A 61 -5.98 5.05 8.61
N VAL A 62 -7.02 5.87 8.68
CA VAL A 62 -6.97 7.21 9.28
C VAL A 62 -7.48 7.12 10.70
N GLY A 63 -6.55 7.30 11.65
CA GLY A 63 -6.88 7.39 13.07
C GLY A 63 -7.62 8.68 13.45
N PRO A 64 -8.11 8.79 14.69
CA PRO A 64 -8.92 9.94 15.16
C PRO A 64 -8.22 11.30 15.06
N SER A 65 -6.89 11.31 15.02
CA SER A 65 -6.07 12.52 14.84
C SER A 65 -6.07 13.05 13.41
N GLY A 66 -6.65 12.31 12.45
CA GLY A 66 -6.68 12.66 11.03
C GLY A 66 -5.32 12.60 10.32
N ARG A 67 -4.25 12.17 11.02
CA ARG A 67 -2.89 12.10 10.48
C ARG A 67 -2.49 10.64 10.22
N PRO A 68 -2.44 10.19 8.95
CA PRO A 68 -1.91 8.88 8.64
C PRO A 68 -0.39 8.92 8.84
N THR A 69 0.05 8.43 9.98
CA THR A 69 1.49 8.43 10.33
C THR A 69 2.14 7.11 10.03
N ASN A 70 1.37 6.03 9.90
CA ASN A 70 1.87 4.68 9.67
C ASN A 70 1.07 4.01 8.55
N TYR A 71 1.78 3.31 7.68
CA TYR A 71 1.23 2.72 6.47
C TYR A 71 1.93 1.41 6.15
N CYS A 72 1.16 0.42 5.72
CA CYS A 72 1.70 -0.81 5.16
C CYS A 72 1.18 -1.05 3.76
N GLY A 73 2.03 -1.65 2.93
CA GLY A 73 1.69 -2.06 1.56
C GLY A 73 2.52 -3.24 1.12
N LEU A 74 2.43 -3.60 -0.16
CA LEU A 74 3.26 -4.63 -0.75
C LEU A 74 4.21 -4.03 -1.78
N ILE A 75 5.44 -4.54 -1.78
CA ILE A 75 6.47 -4.23 -2.76
C ILE A 75 7.02 -5.53 -3.35
N ASN A 76 7.21 -5.55 -4.66
CA ASN A 76 7.95 -6.60 -5.36
C ASN A 76 9.12 -5.95 -6.10
N GLY A 77 10.32 -6.18 -5.60
CA GLY A 77 11.57 -5.81 -6.26
C GLY A 77 12.19 -7.01 -6.98
N ARG A 78 13.23 -6.74 -7.78
CA ARG A 78 14.11 -7.77 -8.33
C ARG A 78 15.30 -8.02 -7.42
N THR A 79 15.77 -9.27 -7.43
CA THR A 79 17.04 -9.63 -6.79
C THR A 79 18.21 -9.14 -7.65
N SER A 80 19.45 -9.24 -7.14
CA SER A 80 20.65 -8.96 -7.94
C SER A 80 20.83 -9.86 -9.17
N ALA A 81 20.08 -10.97 -9.26
CA ALA A 81 20.05 -11.84 -10.43
C ALA A 81 18.96 -11.45 -11.45
N GLY A 82 18.25 -10.33 -11.22
CA GLY A 82 17.18 -9.83 -12.09
C GLY A 82 15.85 -10.60 -11.96
N THR A 83 15.74 -11.53 -11.01
CA THR A 83 14.51 -12.31 -10.81
C THR A 83 13.54 -11.56 -9.90
N PRO A 84 12.22 -11.56 -10.20
CA PRO A 84 11.22 -11.06 -9.26
C PRO A 84 11.32 -11.81 -7.94
N SER A 85 11.30 -11.07 -6.84
CA SER A 85 11.43 -11.66 -5.51
C SER A 85 10.07 -12.10 -4.91
N GLY A 86 8.96 -11.71 -5.55
CA GLY A 86 7.62 -11.84 -5.00
C GLY A 86 7.21 -10.60 -4.21
N PHE A 87 5.90 -10.42 -4.01
CA PHE A 87 5.38 -9.33 -3.18
C PHE A 87 5.69 -9.58 -1.70
N ARG A 88 6.21 -8.55 -1.03
CA ARG A 88 6.65 -8.55 0.36
C ARG A 88 6.01 -7.37 1.08
N LYS A 89 5.69 -7.53 2.35
CA LYS A 89 5.13 -6.42 3.14
C LYS A 89 6.20 -5.38 3.41
N PHE A 90 5.82 -4.12 3.35
CA PHE A 90 6.63 -3.03 3.90
C PHE A 90 5.81 -2.24 4.91
N ALA A 91 6.51 -1.62 5.85
CA ALA A 91 5.99 -0.69 6.83
C ALA A 91 6.72 0.65 6.69
N ALA A 92 5.96 1.74 6.58
CA ALA A 92 6.49 3.08 6.39
C ALA A 92 5.65 4.12 7.12
N ALA A 93 6.25 5.29 7.37
CA ALA A 93 5.51 6.49 7.71
C ALA A 93 5.42 7.41 6.49
N ILE A 94 4.24 8.00 6.27
CA ILE A 94 4.02 8.98 5.21
C ILE A 94 4.31 10.36 5.82
N ALA A 95 5.42 10.98 5.41
CA ALA A 95 5.88 12.23 6.00
C ALA A 95 5.42 13.45 5.17
N GLN A 96 5.01 14.50 5.88
CA GLN A 96 4.83 15.82 5.31
C GLN A 96 6.03 16.69 5.69
N ASN A 97 6.49 17.53 4.77
CA ASN A 97 7.49 18.54 5.06
C ASN A 97 6.88 19.78 5.73
N SER A 98 7.69 20.81 5.98
CA SER A 98 7.25 22.05 6.64
C SER A 98 6.18 22.83 5.87
N SER A 99 6.02 22.61 4.56
CA SER A 99 4.95 23.21 3.77
C SER A 99 3.67 22.37 3.72
N GLY A 100 3.67 21.20 4.37
CA GLY A 100 2.55 20.25 4.37
C GLY A 100 2.51 19.34 3.14
N ALA A 101 3.51 19.41 2.26
CA ALA A 101 3.60 18.55 1.08
C ALA A 101 4.19 17.18 1.44
N PHE A 102 3.69 16.13 0.82
CA PHE A 102 4.28 14.79 0.88
C PHE A 102 5.45 14.72 -0.09
N ASP A 103 6.66 14.63 0.42
CA ASP A 103 7.89 14.58 -0.40
C ASP A 103 8.73 13.31 -0.18
N HIS A 104 8.51 12.59 0.92
CA HIS A 104 9.16 11.30 1.18
C HIS A 104 8.31 10.38 2.07
N GLY A 105 8.58 9.07 1.96
CA GLY A 105 8.21 8.08 2.96
C GLY A 105 9.41 7.72 3.84
N VAL A 106 9.18 7.55 5.14
CA VAL A 106 10.18 7.00 6.06
C VAL A 106 9.97 5.50 6.13
N ILE A 107 10.85 4.73 5.48
CA ILE A 107 10.75 3.27 5.44
C ILE A 107 11.24 2.71 6.77
N GLN A 108 10.34 2.06 7.51
CA GLN A 108 10.65 1.48 8.81
C GLN A 108 11.10 0.03 8.66
N HIS A 109 10.46 -0.71 7.74
CA HIS A 109 10.69 -2.13 7.57
C HIS A 109 10.29 -2.67 6.21
N VAL A 110 11.00 -3.70 5.74
CA VAL A 110 10.53 -4.53 4.62
C VAL A 110 10.80 -5.99 4.90
N GLU A 111 9.77 -6.82 4.74
CA GLU A 111 9.88 -8.27 4.88
C GLU A 111 10.92 -8.83 3.90
N GLY A 112 11.93 -9.53 4.42
CA GLY A 112 13.02 -10.10 3.62
C GLY A 112 13.86 -9.05 2.86
N ALA A 113 14.01 -7.84 3.41
CA ALA A 113 14.71 -6.72 2.77
C ALA A 113 16.04 -7.07 2.07
N PRO A 114 16.97 -7.88 2.65
CA PRO A 114 18.27 -8.16 2.02
C PRO A 114 18.19 -8.79 0.62
N ALA A 115 17.06 -9.40 0.26
CA ALA A 115 16.85 -9.98 -1.06
C ALA A 115 16.81 -8.90 -2.17
N ILE A 116 16.18 -7.75 -1.91
CA ILE A 116 15.85 -6.74 -2.93
C ILE A 116 16.35 -5.32 -2.64
N PHE A 117 16.79 -5.04 -1.42
CA PHE A 117 17.37 -3.75 -1.02
C PHE A 117 18.88 -3.81 -0.96
N GLU A 118 19.52 -2.68 -1.24
CA GLU A 118 20.95 -2.48 -1.01
C GLU A 118 21.25 -2.55 0.49
N ALA A 119 22.31 -3.24 0.89
CA ALA A 119 22.67 -3.37 2.32
C ALA A 119 22.96 -1.99 2.96
N SER A 120 23.42 -1.03 2.17
CA SER A 120 23.69 0.36 2.57
C SER A 120 22.44 1.18 2.83
N ALA A 121 21.24 0.71 2.43
CA ALA A 121 20.00 1.44 2.65
C ALA A 121 19.55 1.47 4.12
N GLY A 122 20.14 0.63 4.98
CA GLY A 122 19.76 0.55 6.40
C GLY A 122 18.34 0.02 6.63
N ILE A 123 17.73 -0.61 5.62
CA ILE A 123 16.38 -1.20 5.69
C ILE A 123 16.52 -2.67 6.08
N GLY A 124 16.02 -3.02 7.26
CA GLY A 124 16.07 -4.38 7.81
C GLY A 124 14.76 -5.16 7.67
N ASP A 125 14.82 -6.43 8.11
CA ASP A 125 13.70 -7.39 8.26
C ASP A 125 13.32 -7.67 9.74
N GLN A 126 14.10 -7.16 10.71
CA GLN A 126 13.70 -7.07 12.11
C GLN A 126 13.97 -5.70 12.74
N SER A 127 13.03 -5.23 13.56
CA SER A 127 13.20 -4.06 14.44
C SER A 127 13.03 -4.46 15.90
N ALA A 128 13.42 -3.59 16.83
CA ALA A 128 13.12 -3.78 18.25
C ALA A 128 11.62 -3.92 18.56
N ALA A 129 10.75 -3.51 17.62
CA ALA A 129 9.29 -3.61 17.71
C ALA A 129 8.71 -4.90 17.09
N GLY A 130 9.55 -5.82 16.60
CA GLY A 130 9.14 -7.08 15.97
C GLY A 130 9.33 -7.10 14.45
N THR A 131 8.72 -8.10 13.82
CA THR A 131 8.70 -8.31 12.36
C THR A 131 7.82 -7.28 11.64
N THR A 132 8.03 -7.11 10.33
CA THR A 132 7.14 -6.25 9.49
C THR A 132 5.66 -6.63 9.63
N ALA A 133 5.36 -7.92 9.73
CA ALA A 133 3.99 -8.42 9.87
C ALA A 133 3.36 -8.02 11.21
N GLU A 134 4.09 -8.11 12.32
CA GLU A 134 3.63 -7.70 13.64
C GLU A 134 3.40 -6.19 13.72
N LEU A 135 4.31 -5.41 13.12
CA LEU A 135 4.19 -3.97 13.05
C LEU A 135 2.94 -3.55 12.26
N CYS A 136 2.76 -4.11 11.06
CA CYS A 136 1.56 -3.86 10.25
C CYS A 136 0.27 -4.26 10.98
N LYS A 137 0.25 -5.42 11.63
CA LYS A 137 -0.88 -5.85 12.45
C LYS A 137 -1.18 -4.88 13.59
N SER A 138 -0.16 -4.38 14.29
CA SER A 138 -0.33 -3.40 15.37
C SER A 138 -0.95 -2.07 14.89
N TRP A 139 -0.79 -1.75 13.62
CA TRP A 139 -1.37 -0.57 12.97
C TRP A 139 -2.73 -0.84 12.31
N GLY A 140 -3.27 -2.06 12.42
CA GLY A 140 -4.56 -2.44 11.85
C GLY A 140 -4.49 -3.09 10.46
N TYR A 141 -3.30 -3.26 9.88
CA TYR A 141 -3.11 -3.93 8.59
C TYR A 141 -2.97 -5.45 8.80
N VAL A 142 -4.11 -6.13 8.84
CA VAL A 142 -4.20 -7.58 9.11
C VAL A 142 -4.23 -8.42 7.83
N GLU A 143 -4.93 -7.96 6.81
CA GLU A 143 -5.11 -8.65 5.53
C GLU A 143 -4.65 -7.76 4.37
N PHE A 144 -3.99 -8.35 3.36
CA PHE A 144 -3.45 -7.63 2.20
C PHE A 144 -4.16 -8.02 0.89
N SER A 145 -5.30 -8.69 0.98
CA SER A 145 -6.14 -9.06 -0.16
C SER A 145 -6.70 -7.85 -0.91
N GLU A 146 -6.82 -6.71 -0.23
CA GLU A 146 -7.30 -5.46 -0.79
C GLU A 146 -6.20 -4.61 -1.45
N ALA A 147 -4.93 -5.06 -1.41
CA ALA A 147 -3.82 -4.34 -2.01
C ALA A 147 -3.97 -4.29 -3.53
N ARG A 148 -3.95 -3.09 -4.13
CA ARG A 148 -4.12 -2.88 -5.58
C ARG A 148 -2.93 -2.20 -6.23
#